data_AF-A0A3E2NUU8-F1
#
_entry.id   AF-A0A3E2NUU8-F1
#
_cell.length_a   1.000
_cell.length_b   1.000
_cell.length_c   1.000
_cell.angle_alpha   90.00
_cell.angle_beta   90.00
_cell.angle_gamma   90.00
#
_symmetry.space_group_name_H-M   'P 1'
#
loop_
_entity.id
_entity.type
_entity.pdbx_description
1 polymer ?
#
loop_
_entity_poly.entity_id
_entity_poly.type
_entity_poly.pdbx_seq_one_letter_code
_entity_poly.pdbx_strand_id
1 'polypeptide(L)'
;MASKTRDLHVTGIVVGRKGTGKSTKLAKIASAYPADSKVLIIDVNGSPAYNQFKEITINQVKLLRKGVVRLLGTPSTETLLIIARDFRDGLVIFEDCTKYIEGNVRPEIKTFLVDHRMFRVDLIFTFHSLKRVPPFFWEMISYVTLLKTQETFSQGMYRNRVPNYEKVLAAFNKVNAHPDNYYSITVETLI
;
A
#
# COMPACT_ATOMS: atom_id res chain seq x y z
N MET A 1 23.85 0.10 20.79
CA MET A 1 22.88 -0.97 20.48
C MET A 1 22.88 -1.15 18.97
N ALA A 2 23.24 -2.34 18.48
CA ALA A 2 23.21 -2.62 17.05
C ALA A 2 21.76 -2.53 16.56
N SER A 3 21.49 -1.57 15.68
CA SER A 3 20.25 -1.50 14.90
C SER A 3 20.06 -2.84 14.21
N LYS A 4 19.05 -3.62 14.59
CA LYS A 4 18.64 -4.80 13.84
C LYS A 4 18.39 -4.35 12.40
N THR A 5 19.27 -4.76 11.49
CA THR A 5 19.16 -4.46 10.07
C THR A 5 17.82 -5.01 9.60
N ARG A 6 16.97 -4.12 9.11
CA ARG A 6 15.65 -4.49 8.61
C ARG A 6 15.85 -5.04 7.19
N ASP A 7 16.12 -6.34 7.09
CA ASP A 7 16.41 -7.02 5.82
C ASP A 7 15.16 -7.31 4.96
N LEU A 8 13.97 -7.10 5.50
CA LEU A 8 12.72 -7.30 4.76
C LEU A 8 12.19 -5.96 4.27
N HIS A 9 12.21 -5.79 2.95
CA HIS A 9 11.56 -4.70 2.22
C HIS A 9 10.25 -5.21 1.64
N VAL A 10 9.16 -4.92 2.32
CA VAL A 10 7.83 -5.48 2.04
C VAL A 10 7.07 -4.57 1.09
N THR A 11 6.59 -5.14 0.00
CA THR A 11 5.59 -4.54 -0.89
C THR A 11 4.25 -5.25 -0.73
N GLY A 12 3.23 -4.49 -0.35
CA GLY A 12 1.89 -5.00 -0.13
C GLY A 12 0.82 -4.23 -0.90
N ILE A 13 -0.22 -4.92 -1.34
CA ILE A 13 -1.49 -4.27 -1.70
C ILE A 13 -2.58 -4.64 -0.70
N VAL A 14 -3.48 -3.71 -0.46
CA VAL A 14 -4.68 -3.91 0.35
C VAL A 14 -5.89 -3.57 -0.50
N VAL A 15 -6.72 -4.56 -0.78
CA VAL A 15 -7.83 -4.45 -1.71
C VAL A 15 -9.16 -4.68 -1.01
N GLY A 16 -10.11 -3.79 -1.21
CA GLY A 16 -11.46 -3.91 -0.66
C GLY A 16 -12.29 -2.67 -0.92
N ARG A 17 -13.62 -2.78 -0.95
CA ARG A 17 -14.52 -1.63 -1.19
C ARG A 17 -14.43 -0.57 -0.07
N LYS A 18 -15.05 0.60 -0.27
CA LYS A 18 -15.18 1.60 0.79
C LYS A 18 -15.93 1.01 1.99
N GLY A 19 -15.49 1.34 3.21
CA GLY A 19 -16.17 0.91 4.45
C GLY A 19 -15.79 -0.48 4.97
N THR A 20 -14.79 -1.17 4.39
CA THR A 20 -14.32 -2.49 4.88
C THR A 20 -13.17 -2.41 5.87
N GLY A 21 -12.75 -1.20 6.28
CA GLY A 21 -11.73 -1.03 7.30
C GLY A 21 -10.28 -1.00 6.81
N LYS A 22 -10.03 -0.80 5.50
CA LYS A 22 -8.67 -0.62 4.93
C LYS A 22 -7.85 0.38 5.72
N SER A 23 -8.34 1.62 5.85
CA SER A 23 -7.64 2.69 6.53
C SER A 23 -7.43 2.42 8.02
N THR A 24 -8.40 1.80 8.69
CA THR A 24 -8.27 1.38 10.09
C THR A 24 -7.17 0.33 10.26
N LYS A 25 -7.11 -0.66 9.37
CA LYS A 25 -6.05 -1.69 9.38
C LYS A 25 -4.67 -1.08 9.12
N LEU A 26 -4.58 -0.17 8.16
CA LEU A 26 -3.32 0.51 7.82
C LEU A 26 -2.86 1.48 8.91
N ALA A 27 -3.79 2.14 9.61
CA ALA A 27 -3.46 2.94 10.78
C ALA A 27 -2.83 2.08 11.88
N LYS A 28 -3.37 0.88 12.13
CA LYS A 28 -2.77 -0.08 13.08
C LYS A 28 -1.38 -0.53 12.64
N ILE A 29 -1.19 -0.82 11.34
CA ILE A 29 0.12 -1.18 10.79
C ILE A 29 1.12 -0.03 10.95
N ALA A 30 0.70 1.21 10.66
CA ALA A 30 1.54 2.39 10.82
C ALA A 30 1.94 2.61 12.29
N SER A 31 1.01 2.48 13.22
CA SER A 31 1.27 2.61 14.67
C SER A 31 2.16 1.49 15.22
N ALA A 32 2.04 0.27 14.67
CA ALA A 32 2.85 -0.88 15.07
C ALA A 32 4.20 -0.96 14.33
N TYR A 33 4.43 -0.07 13.37
CA TYR A 33 5.70 -0.01 12.66
C TYR A 33 6.84 0.34 13.63
N PRO A 34 8.07 -0.19 13.45
CA PRO A 34 9.17 0.04 14.38
C PRO A 34 9.35 1.52 14.72
N ALA A 35 9.42 1.83 16.03
CA ALA A 35 9.39 3.20 16.55
C ALA A 35 10.56 4.08 16.08
N ASP A 36 11.70 3.46 15.78
CA ASP A 36 12.90 4.14 15.25
C ASP A 36 12.83 4.37 13.73
N SER A 37 11.78 3.90 13.06
CA SER A 37 11.53 4.12 11.64
C SER A 37 10.53 5.27 11.42
N LYS A 38 10.42 5.71 10.17
CA LYS A 38 9.41 6.69 9.75
C LYS A 38 8.34 6.06 8.87
N VAL A 39 7.12 6.57 9.00
CA VAL A 39 5.97 6.18 8.19
C VAL A 39 5.33 7.42 7.59
N LEU A 40 5.13 7.39 6.27
CA LEU A 40 4.42 8.41 5.51
C LEU A 40 3.12 7.82 4.98
N ILE A 41 1.99 8.42 5.36
CA ILE A 41 0.68 8.05 4.85
C ILE A 41 0.23 9.13 3.85
N ILE A 42 -0.08 8.74 2.62
CA ILE A 42 -0.75 9.61 1.66
C ILE A 42 -2.24 9.37 1.81
N ASP A 43 -2.91 10.27 2.52
CA ASP A 43 -4.32 10.20 2.90
C ASP A 43 -5.16 11.03 1.94
N VAL A 44 -5.63 10.42 0.86
CA VAL A 44 -6.29 11.15 -0.23
C VAL A 44 -7.63 11.73 0.20
N ASN A 45 -8.35 11.02 1.07
CA ASN A 45 -9.74 11.32 1.40
C ASN A 45 -9.95 11.85 2.83
N GLY A 46 -8.89 12.06 3.61
CA GLY A 46 -9.01 12.51 4.99
C GLY A 46 -9.66 11.45 5.89
N SER A 47 -9.21 10.21 5.78
CA SER A 47 -9.78 9.10 6.54
C SER A 47 -9.66 9.34 8.06
N PRO A 48 -10.76 9.27 8.84
CA PRO A 48 -10.71 9.47 10.30
C PRO A 48 -9.74 8.56 11.04
N ALA A 49 -9.46 7.38 10.49
CA ALA A 49 -8.46 6.44 11.03
C ALA A 49 -7.04 7.03 11.13
N TYR A 50 -6.76 8.08 10.36
CA TYR A 50 -5.45 8.74 10.32
C TYR A 50 -5.41 10.07 11.09
N ASN A 51 -6.52 10.52 11.69
CA ASN A 51 -6.57 11.79 12.43
C ASN A 51 -5.61 11.83 13.63
N GLN A 52 -5.25 10.66 14.15
CA GLN A 52 -4.25 10.51 15.22
C GLN A 52 -2.81 10.83 14.77
N PHE A 53 -2.55 10.86 13.46
CA PHE A 53 -1.21 11.11 12.93
C PHE A 53 -1.04 12.57 12.51
N LYS A 54 0.14 13.11 12.80
CA LYS A 54 0.48 14.50 12.48
C LYS A 54 0.42 14.72 10.96
N GLU A 55 -0.35 15.71 10.55
CA GLU A 55 -0.34 16.19 9.18
C GLU A 55 0.93 17.00 8.92
N ILE A 56 1.54 16.76 7.76
CA ILE A 56 2.70 17.51 7.27
C ILE A 56 2.45 18.00 5.84
N THR A 57 3.30 18.89 5.38
CA THR A 57 3.41 19.29 3.98
C THR A 57 4.52 18.51 3.28
N ILE A 58 4.48 18.45 1.94
CA ILE A 58 5.45 17.70 1.15
C ILE A 58 6.91 18.13 1.41
N ASN A 59 7.16 19.42 1.64
CA ASN A 59 8.50 19.95 1.93
C ASN A 59 9.10 19.46 3.25
N GLN A 60 8.28 18.91 4.15
CA GLN A 60 8.70 18.38 5.43
C GLN A 60 9.09 16.89 5.36
N VAL A 61 8.83 16.20 4.24
CA VAL A 61 9.17 14.78 4.06
C VAL A 61 10.67 14.53 4.23
N LYS A 62 11.52 15.39 3.66
CA LYS A 62 12.99 15.32 3.79
C LYS A 62 13.50 15.49 5.23
N LEU A 63 12.70 16.14 6.09
CA LEU A 63 13.03 16.40 7.49
C LEU A 63 12.60 15.25 8.41
N LEU A 64 11.76 14.34 7.93
CA LEU A 64 11.25 13.22 8.71
C LEU A 64 12.39 12.25 9.04
N ARG A 65 12.61 12.02 10.34
CA ARG A 65 13.60 11.07 10.87
C ARG A 65 12.95 9.83 11.47
N LYS A 66 11.85 9.98 12.19
CA LYS A 66 11.08 8.90 12.81
C LYS A 66 9.62 9.29 13.01
N GLY A 67 8.77 8.31 13.34
CA GLY A 67 7.36 8.50 13.67
C GLY A 67 6.43 8.42 12.46
N VAL A 68 5.13 8.53 12.73
CA VAL A 68 4.06 8.41 11.73
C VAL A 68 3.49 9.79 11.40
N VAL A 69 3.46 10.12 10.11
CA VAL A 69 2.89 11.36 9.60
C VAL A 69 1.98 11.09 8.40
N ARG A 70 1.12 12.06 8.07
CA ARG A 70 0.26 12.00 6.89
C ARG A 70 0.37 13.24 6.00
N LEU A 71 0.23 13.04 4.70
CA LEU A 71 -0.04 14.06 3.68
C LEU A 71 -1.53 13.96 3.33
N LEU A 72 -2.28 15.06 3.49
CA LEU A 72 -3.70 15.10 3.15
C LEU A 72 -3.88 15.53 1.68
N GLY A 73 -4.72 14.81 0.94
CA GLY A 73 -5.14 15.13 -0.42
C GLY A 73 -4.53 14.23 -1.50
N THR A 74 -5.03 14.37 -2.73
CA THR A 74 -4.50 13.63 -3.89
C THR A 74 -3.10 14.14 -4.24
N PRO A 75 -2.06 13.30 -4.23
CA PRO A 75 -0.71 13.75 -4.54
C PRO A 75 -0.60 14.12 -6.03
N SER A 76 0.06 15.24 -6.32
CA SER A 76 0.48 15.58 -7.68
C SER A 76 1.66 14.72 -8.13
N THR A 77 1.95 14.70 -9.43
CA THR A 77 3.17 14.09 -9.97
C THR A 77 4.44 14.62 -9.29
N GLU A 78 4.49 15.93 -9.02
CA GLU A 78 5.60 16.56 -8.29
C GLU A 78 5.71 16.04 -6.85
N THR A 79 4.57 15.85 -6.17
CA THR A 79 4.53 15.26 -4.83
C THR A 79 5.15 13.86 -4.83
N LEU A 80 4.79 13.02 -5.80
CA LEU A 80 5.34 11.68 -5.95
C LEU A 80 6.84 11.69 -6.26
N LEU A 81 7.31 12.63 -7.08
CA LEU A 81 8.74 12.81 -7.37
C LEU A 81 9.54 13.21 -6.13
N ILE A 82 9.01 14.10 -5.30
CA ILE A 82 9.66 14.49 -4.04
C ILE A 82 9.74 13.29 -3.08
N ILE A 83 8.68 12.49 -2.97
CA ILE A 83 8.69 11.27 -2.16
C ILE A 83 9.74 10.28 -2.68
N ALA A 84 9.74 10.03 -4.00
CA ALA A 84 10.70 9.14 -4.65
C ALA A 84 12.15 9.58 -4.43
N ARG A 85 12.41 10.89 -4.40
CA ARG A 85 13.75 11.46 -4.16
C ARG A 85 14.17 11.43 -2.69
N ASP A 86 13.27 11.81 -1.77
CA ASP A 86 13.66 12.20 -0.40
C ASP A 86 13.29 11.16 0.68
N PHE A 87 12.39 10.20 0.39
CA PHE A 87 11.94 9.23 1.39
C PHE A 87 12.77 7.94 1.35
N ARG A 88 13.43 7.61 2.46
CA ARG A 88 14.30 6.43 2.64
C ARG A 88 14.04 5.79 4.01
N ASP A 89 14.40 4.53 4.22
CA ASP A 89 14.44 3.91 5.55
C ASP A 89 13.10 3.93 6.32
N GLY A 90 12.01 3.55 5.66
CA GLY A 90 10.67 3.72 6.23
C GLY A 90 9.57 2.99 5.49
N LEU A 91 8.32 3.32 5.80
CA LEU A 91 7.13 2.82 5.10
C LEU A 91 6.39 3.97 4.44
N VAL A 92 5.98 3.78 3.20
CA VAL A 92 5.00 4.65 2.53
C VAL A 92 3.70 3.89 2.32
N ILE A 93 2.60 4.46 2.81
CA ILE A 93 1.24 3.97 2.61
C ILE A 93 0.53 4.88 1.62
N PHE A 94 0.18 4.32 0.46
CA PHE A 94 -0.54 5.00 -0.61
C PHE A 94 -2.05 4.68 -0.49
N GLU A 95 -2.84 5.63 0.03
CA GLU A 95 -4.29 5.48 0.10
C GLU A 95 -4.93 5.77 -1.27
N ASP A 96 -5.96 5.02 -1.65
CA ASP A 96 -6.76 5.14 -2.87
C ASP A 96 -5.94 5.41 -4.14
N CYS A 97 -4.99 4.52 -4.45
CA CYS A 97 -4.02 4.70 -5.54
C CYS A 97 -4.65 4.92 -6.91
N THR A 98 -5.88 4.46 -7.11
CA THR A 98 -6.60 4.64 -8.38
C THR A 98 -6.78 6.09 -8.82
N LYS A 99 -6.62 7.04 -7.89
CA LYS A 99 -6.78 8.47 -8.19
C LYS A 99 -5.53 9.13 -8.79
N TYR A 100 -4.35 8.52 -8.66
CA TYR A 100 -3.09 9.19 -9.00
C TYR A 100 -1.95 8.27 -9.46
N ILE A 101 -2.11 6.95 -9.40
CA ILE A 101 -1.17 6.00 -10.02
C ILE A 101 -1.83 5.44 -11.28
N GLU A 102 -1.48 6.04 -12.41
CA GLU A 102 -1.92 5.59 -13.73
C GLU A 102 -1.07 4.42 -14.24
N GLY A 103 -1.55 3.76 -15.30
CA GLY A 103 -0.80 2.66 -15.93
C GLY A 103 0.55 3.07 -16.53
N ASN A 104 0.71 4.35 -16.89
CA ASN A 104 1.95 4.91 -17.44
C ASN A 104 2.56 5.93 -16.48
N VAL A 105 3.06 5.45 -15.34
CA VAL A 105 3.78 6.30 -14.36
C VAL A 105 5.09 6.81 -14.95
N ARG A 106 5.48 8.04 -14.59
CA ARG A 106 6.78 8.60 -14.98
C ARG A 106 7.93 7.66 -14.58
N PRO A 107 8.99 7.55 -15.39
CA PRO A 107 10.08 6.60 -15.15
C PRO A 107 10.67 6.70 -13.74
N GLU A 108 10.85 7.90 -13.22
CA GLU A 108 11.45 8.14 -11.89
C GLU A 108 10.57 7.60 -10.75
N ILE A 109 9.25 7.73 -10.89
CA ILE A 109 8.28 7.17 -9.95
C ILE A 109 8.28 5.65 -10.08
N LYS A 110 8.28 5.12 -11.32
CA LYS A 110 8.35 3.67 -11.57
C LYS A 110 9.60 3.06 -10.96
N THR A 111 10.76 3.67 -11.15
CA THR A 111 12.04 3.28 -10.55
C THR A 111 11.95 3.25 -9.02
N PHE A 112 11.36 4.27 -8.38
CA PHE A 112 11.16 4.24 -6.93
C PHE A 112 10.28 3.09 -6.46
N LEU A 113 9.19 2.80 -7.18
CA LEU A 113 8.28 1.71 -6.84
C LEU A 113 8.98 0.35 -6.99
N VAL A 114 9.68 0.13 -8.11
CA VAL A 114 10.36 -1.15 -8.41
C VAL A 114 11.61 -1.36 -7.55
N ASP A 115 12.46 -0.34 -7.43
CA ASP A 115 13.75 -0.42 -6.73
C ASP A 115 13.65 0.02 -5.26
N HIS A 116 12.44 -0.02 -4.69
CA HIS A 116 12.13 0.39 -3.31
C HIS A 116 13.05 -0.25 -2.25
N ARG A 117 13.55 -1.47 -2.54
CA ARG A 117 14.50 -2.20 -1.69
C ARG A 117 15.84 -1.47 -1.57
N MET A 118 16.34 -0.89 -2.67
CA MET A 118 17.59 -0.10 -2.66
C MET A 118 17.44 1.17 -1.81
N PHE A 119 16.21 1.68 -1.68
CA PHE A 119 15.87 2.83 -0.86
C PHE A 119 15.53 2.47 0.59
N ARG A 120 15.54 1.17 0.93
CA ARG A 120 15.11 0.61 2.21
C ARG A 120 13.69 1.04 2.59
N VAL A 121 12.79 1.06 1.60
CA VAL A 121 11.41 1.51 1.77
C VAL A 121 10.45 0.32 1.65
N ASP A 122 9.59 0.16 2.64
CA ASP A 122 8.39 -0.67 2.55
C ASP A 122 7.27 0.12 1.88
N LEU A 123 6.48 -0.53 1.04
CA LEU A 123 5.41 0.11 0.28
C LEU A 123 4.10 -0.63 0.49
N ILE A 124 3.05 0.09 0.86
CA ILE A 124 1.69 -0.46 0.91
C ILE A 124 0.76 0.38 0.04
N PHE A 125 0.05 -0.26 -0.88
CA PHE A 125 -0.89 0.39 -1.78
C PHE A 125 -2.31 -0.05 -1.50
N THR A 126 -3.29 0.83 -1.71
CA THR A 126 -4.69 0.46 -1.53
C THR A 126 -5.49 0.67 -2.80
N PHE A 127 -6.40 -0.28 -3.04
CA PHE A 127 -7.31 -0.26 -4.16
C PHE A 127 -8.71 -0.67 -3.70
N HIS A 128 -9.74 -0.19 -4.41
CA HIS A 128 -11.12 -0.59 -4.10
C HIS A 128 -11.51 -1.95 -4.68
N SER A 129 -10.75 -2.45 -5.66
CA SER A 129 -11.00 -3.71 -6.35
C SER A 129 -9.72 -4.24 -7.00
N LEU A 130 -9.63 -5.55 -7.23
CA LEU A 130 -8.54 -6.21 -7.94
C LEU A 130 -8.46 -5.78 -9.40
N LYS A 131 -9.62 -5.51 -10.05
CA LYS A 131 -9.68 -4.91 -11.42
C LYS A 131 -8.88 -3.62 -11.57
N ARG A 132 -8.70 -2.89 -10.47
CA ARG A 132 -8.13 -1.55 -10.44
C ARG A 132 -6.64 -1.55 -10.16
N VAL A 133 -6.06 -2.71 -9.83
CA VAL A 133 -4.62 -2.86 -9.61
C VAL A 133 -3.94 -2.87 -10.97
N PRO A 134 -3.04 -1.91 -11.27
CA PRO A 134 -2.34 -1.90 -12.54
C PRO A 134 -1.46 -3.17 -12.70
N PRO A 135 -1.35 -3.76 -13.91
CA PRO A 135 -0.65 -5.03 -14.11
C PRO A 135 0.77 -5.07 -13.54
N PHE A 136 1.55 -4.01 -13.71
CA PHE A 136 2.95 -3.96 -13.26
C PHE A 136 3.11 -4.08 -11.74
N PHE A 137 2.08 -3.75 -10.94
CA PHE A 137 2.15 -3.97 -9.49
C PHE A 137 2.30 -5.46 -9.17
N TRP A 138 1.62 -6.32 -9.90
CA TRP A 138 1.67 -7.75 -9.64
C TRP A 138 3.08 -8.35 -9.80
N GLU A 139 3.95 -7.71 -10.57
CA GLU A 139 5.36 -8.12 -10.74
C GLU A 139 6.22 -7.80 -9.51
N MET A 140 5.83 -6.81 -8.69
CA MET A 140 6.66 -6.30 -7.58
C MET A 140 6.07 -6.54 -6.19
N ILE A 141 4.79 -6.93 -6.08
CA ILE A 141 4.10 -7.08 -4.80
C ILE A 141 4.43 -8.45 -4.18
N SER A 142 4.82 -8.45 -2.90
CA SER A 142 5.04 -9.64 -2.08
C SER A 142 3.77 -10.15 -1.40
N TYR A 143 2.83 -9.26 -1.05
CA TYR A 143 1.62 -9.63 -0.31
C TYR A 143 0.36 -8.94 -0.83
N VAL A 144 -0.74 -9.68 -0.91
CA VAL A 144 -2.09 -9.13 -1.11
C VAL A 144 -2.93 -9.35 0.14
N THR A 145 -3.45 -8.27 0.70
CA THR A 145 -4.49 -8.33 1.74
C THR A 145 -5.85 -8.07 1.11
N LEU A 146 -6.71 -9.06 1.17
CA LEU A 146 -8.08 -9.01 0.66
C LEU A 146 -9.05 -8.70 1.79
N LEU A 147 -9.87 -7.67 1.57
CA LEU A 147 -11.10 -7.38 2.31
C LEU A 147 -12.28 -7.51 1.35
N LYS A 148 -13.51 -7.38 1.86
CA LYS A 148 -14.70 -7.52 1.01
C LYS A 148 -14.69 -6.58 -0.18
N THR A 149 -15.13 -7.07 -1.33
CA THR A 149 -15.26 -6.35 -2.60
C THR A 149 -16.65 -6.54 -3.18
N GLN A 150 -17.04 -5.76 -4.19
CA GLN A 150 -18.29 -5.96 -4.94
C GLN A 150 -18.06 -6.61 -6.31
N GLU A 151 -16.81 -6.88 -6.67
CA GLU A 151 -16.48 -7.46 -7.97
C GLU A 151 -16.64 -8.98 -7.97
N THR A 152 -16.83 -9.53 -9.17
CA THR A 152 -16.57 -10.93 -9.43
C THR A 152 -15.08 -11.10 -9.80
N PHE A 153 -14.45 -12.09 -9.17
CA PHE A 153 -13.09 -12.50 -9.45
C PHE A 153 -13.11 -13.89 -10.13
N SER A 154 -13.73 -13.95 -11.31
CA SER A 154 -13.86 -15.17 -12.13
C SER A 154 -12.80 -15.26 -13.22
N GLN A 155 -12.59 -16.47 -13.75
CA GLN A 155 -11.47 -16.81 -14.62
C GLN A 155 -11.43 -16.04 -15.96
N GLY A 156 -10.21 -15.91 -16.50
CA GLY A 156 -9.87 -15.22 -17.74
C GLY A 156 -8.66 -14.30 -17.54
N MET A 157 -8.91 -13.01 -17.26
CA MET A 157 -7.87 -11.98 -17.20
C MET A 157 -6.92 -12.08 -15.99
N TYR A 158 -7.36 -12.63 -14.85
CA TYR A 158 -6.56 -12.62 -13.62
C TYR A 158 -5.58 -13.78 -13.52
N ARG A 159 -5.91 -14.94 -14.10
CA ARG A 159 -5.10 -16.16 -13.97
C ARG A 159 -3.67 -15.96 -14.47
N ASN A 160 -3.52 -15.16 -15.52
CA ASN A 160 -2.22 -14.87 -16.14
C ASN A 160 -1.53 -13.64 -15.56
N ARG A 161 -2.20 -12.87 -14.68
CA ARG A 161 -1.71 -11.58 -14.17
C ARG A 161 -1.41 -11.59 -12.68
N VAL A 162 -2.12 -12.40 -11.90
CA VAL A 162 -2.02 -12.43 -10.45
C VAL A 162 -1.13 -13.60 -10.05
N PRO A 163 0.07 -13.35 -9.50
CA PRO A 163 0.91 -14.40 -8.94
C PRO A 163 0.16 -15.18 -7.87
N ASN A 164 0.44 -16.48 -7.79
CA ASN A 164 -0.22 -17.37 -6.83
C ASN A 164 -1.76 -17.33 -6.91
N TYR A 165 -2.28 -17.21 -8.15
CA TYR A 165 -3.70 -16.98 -8.45
C TYR A 165 -4.65 -17.86 -7.64
N GLU A 166 -4.39 -19.17 -7.55
CA GLU A 166 -5.29 -20.10 -6.86
C GLU A 166 -5.43 -19.79 -5.36
N LYS A 167 -4.34 -19.42 -4.66
CA LYS A 167 -4.43 -19.01 -3.25
C LYS A 167 -5.12 -17.67 -3.09
N VAL A 168 -4.88 -16.72 -4.01
CA VAL A 168 -5.55 -15.42 -4.00
C VAL A 168 -7.06 -15.58 -4.26
N LEU A 169 -7.46 -16.45 -5.20
CA LEU A 169 -8.86 -16.77 -5.50
C LEU A 169 -9.55 -17.43 -4.31
N ALA A 170 -8.90 -18.42 -3.69
CA ALA A 170 -9.44 -19.07 -2.50
C ALA A 170 -9.65 -18.08 -1.34
N ALA A 171 -8.68 -17.20 -1.10
CA ALA A 171 -8.78 -16.15 -0.10
C ALA A 171 -9.88 -15.13 -0.44
N PHE A 172 -10.00 -14.72 -1.71
CA PHE A 172 -11.04 -13.81 -2.19
C PHE A 172 -12.44 -14.37 -1.92
N ASN A 173 -12.68 -15.62 -2.30
CA ASN A 173 -13.96 -16.29 -2.09
C ASN A 173 -14.28 -16.40 -0.60
N LYS A 174 -13.30 -16.79 0.23
CA LYS A 174 -13.46 -16.91 1.67
C LYS A 174 -13.79 -15.55 2.32
N VAL A 175 -13.13 -14.48 1.91
CA VAL A 175 -13.37 -13.13 2.45
C VAL A 175 -14.76 -12.62 2.10
N ASN A 176 -15.19 -12.78 0.84
CA ASN A 176 -16.49 -12.28 0.40
C ASN A 176 -17.67 -13.09 0.97
N ALA A 177 -17.49 -14.38 1.22
CA ALA A 177 -18.51 -15.22 1.85
C ALA A 177 -18.61 -15.05 3.38
N HIS A 178 -17.60 -14.48 4.04
CA HIS A 178 -17.59 -14.32 5.50
C HIS A 178 -18.67 -13.32 5.97
N PRO A 179 -19.35 -13.53 7.12
CA PRO A 179 -20.39 -12.60 7.60
C PRO A 179 -19.81 -11.22 8.00
N ASP A 180 -18.71 -11.20 8.75
CA ASP A 180 -18.06 -9.95 9.19
C ASP A 180 -17.54 -9.12 8.00
N ASN A 181 -17.93 -7.84 7.94
CA ASN A 181 -17.55 -6.89 6.89
C ASN A 181 -16.08 -6.43 6.97
N TYR A 182 -15.43 -6.61 8.12
CA TYR A 182 -14.02 -6.27 8.34
C TYR A 182 -13.08 -7.47 8.24
N TYR A 183 -13.63 -8.67 7.99
CA TYR A 183 -12.84 -9.87 7.80
C TYR A 183 -11.88 -9.70 6.62
N SER A 184 -10.64 -10.15 6.81
CA SER A 184 -9.58 -10.00 5.82
C SER A 184 -8.61 -11.16 5.86
N ILE A 185 -8.03 -11.49 4.71
CA ILE A 185 -6.99 -12.51 4.56
C ILE A 185 -5.80 -11.89 3.84
N THR A 186 -4.60 -12.15 4.31
CA THR A 186 -3.35 -11.78 3.63
C THR A 186 -2.73 -13.02 3.02
N VAL A 187 -2.34 -12.93 1.75
CA VAL A 187 -1.73 -14.00 0.96
C VAL A 187 -0.40 -13.50 0.42
N GLU A 188 0.64 -14.32 0.50
CA GLU A 188 1.92 -14.07 -0.16
C GLU A 188 1.79 -14.38 -1.66
N THR A 189 2.21 -13.43 -2.50
CA THR A 189 2.05 -13.51 -3.96
C THR A 189 3.29 -14.03 -4.67
N LEU A 190 4.48 -13.78 -4.13
CA LEU A 190 5.72 -14.33 -4.66
C LEU A 190 5.90 -15.77 -4.13
N ILE A 191 5.84 -16.76 -5.02
CA ILE A 191 6.28 -18.14 -4.76
C ILE A 191 7.59 -18.34 -5.51
#